data_AF-A0AAE1GHT3-F1
#
_entry.id   AF-A0AAE1GHT3-F1
#
_cell.length_a   1.000
_cell.length_b   1.000
_cell.length_c   1.000
_cell.angle_alpha   90.00
_cell.angle_beta   90.00
_cell.angle_gamma   90.00
#
_symmetry.space_group_name_H-M   'P 1'
#
loop_
_entity.id
_entity.type
_entity.pdbx_description
1 polymer ?
#
loop_
_entity_poly.entity_id
_entity_poly.type
_entity_poly.pdbx_seq_one_letter_code
_entity_poly.pdbx_strand_id
1 'polypeptide(L)'
;MTRTAYQKTKRKRNLWIRYLNTKDNSDYQQYIKARNEATHANRRALRDFESKIAQESRHNTKTFWNYVSSRRVVKGSIPDLQDPQDNLHNPTLMYADDTKMFSLKKQRLIMDPPNTTTLQQDLTRFQSWANNMGIKLNPTKCKTMHLGRSNPLQEYTMLLDDNTQHHIMTTTEEKDLGVIVDSGLTFSKHIQTQVNKANSVLGAIKHTFKALDPTAFLSLYKSLVRPNLDYASVIWSPKLKRDKDALEYVQRRATRLVTGLSGKSYEERLLTLELTTLEFRRQRADMIQMFKLVHGLEELNPAPCSECGRMIIQPALNVNNRGHDFKLQIQHEPGPRDNSFTRHATKNWNWLTQDTVSANCVNIFKNRLTKEWKNKPERYHYRFSY
;
A
#
# COMPACT_ATOMS: atom_id res chain seq x y z
N MET A 1 39.86 -14.32 15.56
CA MET A 1 40.19 -14.67 14.16
C MET A 1 41.40 -15.60 14.19
N THR A 2 41.39 -16.75 13.51
CA THR A 2 42.53 -17.69 13.55
C THR A 2 43.73 -17.13 12.79
N ARG A 3 44.96 -17.49 13.19
CA ARG A 3 46.22 -17.05 12.54
C ARG A 3 46.22 -17.34 11.03
N THR A 4 45.66 -18.50 10.65
CA THR A 4 45.51 -18.92 9.25
C THR A 4 44.53 -18.02 8.47
N ALA A 5 43.38 -17.67 9.05
CA ALA A 5 42.41 -16.78 8.42
C ALA A 5 42.96 -15.34 8.27
N TYR A 6 43.75 -14.88 9.24
CA TYR A 6 44.47 -13.61 9.17
C TYR A 6 45.50 -13.58 8.03
N GLN A 7 46.36 -14.59 7.94
CA GLN A 7 47.37 -14.68 6.87
C GLN A 7 46.72 -14.70 5.47
N LYS A 8 45.62 -15.45 5.29
CA LYS A 8 44.88 -15.47 4.02
C LYS A 8 44.22 -14.13 3.70
N THR A 9 43.67 -13.43 4.70
CA THR A 9 43.08 -12.10 4.53
C THR A 9 44.15 -11.05 4.17
N LYS A 10 45.34 -11.12 4.79
CA LYS A 10 46.50 -10.28 4.45
C LYS A 10 46.98 -10.54 3.03
N ARG A 11 47.10 -11.81 2.63
CA ARG A 11 47.45 -12.20 1.26
C ARG A 11 46.44 -11.67 0.22
N LYS A 12 45.14 -11.82 0.49
CA LYS A 12 44.06 -11.24 -0.34
C LYS A 12 44.27 -9.73 -0.54
N ARG A 13 44.53 -8.99 0.55
CA ARG A 13 44.73 -7.53 0.50
C ARG A 13 45.97 -7.16 -0.33
N ASN A 14 47.09 -7.86 -0.14
CA ASN A 14 48.32 -7.58 -0.88
C ASN A 14 48.17 -7.85 -2.38
N LEU A 15 47.48 -8.93 -2.78
CA LEU A 15 47.23 -9.24 -4.19
C LEU A 15 46.25 -8.25 -4.84
N TRP A 16 45.28 -7.73 -4.08
CA TRP A 16 44.41 -6.66 -4.55
C TRP A 16 45.18 -5.37 -4.82
N ILE A 17 46.06 -4.96 -3.89
CA ILE A 17 46.92 -3.77 -4.07
C ILE A 17 47.84 -3.96 -5.29
N ARG A 18 48.40 -5.16 -5.47
CA ARG A 18 49.23 -5.48 -6.63
C ARG A 18 48.45 -5.33 -7.95
N TYR A 19 47.26 -5.91 -8.04
CA TYR A 19 46.40 -5.77 -9.22
C TYR A 19 46.03 -4.31 -9.50
N LEU A 20 45.74 -3.49 -8.48
CA LEU A 20 45.44 -2.07 -8.69
C LEU A 20 46.60 -1.31 -9.33
N ASN A 21 47.85 -1.71 -9.02
CA ASN A 21 49.05 -1.09 -9.57
C ASN A 21 49.40 -1.62 -10.97
N THR A 22 49.26 -2.92 -11.22
CA THR A 22 49.66 -3.54 -12.50
C THR A 22 48.54 -3.55 -13.54
N LYS A 23 47.28 -3.58 -13.12
CA LYS A 23 46.06 -3.80 -13.92
C LYS A 23 46.12 -5.05 -14.81
N ASP A 24 47.02 -5.99 -14.51
CA ASP A 24 47.19 -7.21 -15.28
C ASP A 24 46.13 -8.27 -14.92
N ASN A 25 45.67 -9.00 -15.94
CA ASN A 25 44.65 -10.03 -15.77
C ASN A 25 45.16 -11.24 -14.97
N SER A 26 46.46 -11.58 -15.04
CA SER A 26 47.03 -12.67 -14.24
C SER A 26 46.98 -12.36 -12.74
N ASP A 27 47.35 -11.14 -12.36
CA ASP A 27 47.26 -10.66 -10.97
C ASP A 27 45.82 -10.64 -10.46
N TYR A 28 44.84 -10.31 -11.32
CA TYR A 28 43.41 -10.37 -10.98
C TYR A 28 42.94 -11.80 -10.69
N GLN A 29 43.35 -12.78 -11.49
CA GLN A 29 43.00 -14.19 -11.26
C GLN A 29 43.61 -14.71 -9.95
N GLN A 30 44.85 -14.33 -9.62
CA GLN A 30 45.48 -14.66 -8.35
C GLN A 30 44.74 -14.03 -7.15
N TYR A 31 44.28 -12.79 -7.29
CA TYR A 31 43.42 -12.14 -6.30
C TYR A 31 42.10 -12.90 -6.09
N ILE A 32 41.40 -13.31 -7.15
CA ILE A 32 40.14 -14.06 -7.05
C ILE A 32 40.34 -15.35 -6.25
N LYS A 33 41.40 -16.11 -6.55
CA LYS A 33 41.74 -17.34 -5.82
C LYS A 33 41.98 -17.06 -4.34
N ALA A 34 42.82 -16.06 -4.03
CA ALA A 34 43.12 -15.66 -2.65
C ALA A 34 41.89 -15.11 -1.90
N ARG A 35 40.99 -14.40 -2.59
CA ARG A 35 39.71 -13.92 -2.06
C ARG A 35 38.83 -15.09 -1.62
N ASN A 36 38.65 -16.08 -2.49
CA ASN A 36 37.82 -17.24 -2.20
C ASN A 36 38.42 -18.05 -1.04
N GLU A 37 39.74 -18.27 -1.03
CA GLU A 37 40.44 -18.94 0.07
C GLU A 37 40.29 -18.20 1.42
N ALA A 38 40.39 -16.87 1.42
CA ALA A 38 40.17 -16.05 2.61
C ALA A 38 38.72 -16.13 3.09
N THR A 39 37.75 -16.10 2.17
CA THR A 39 36.33 -16.25 2.50
C THR A 39 36.04 -17.60 3.14
N HIS A 40 36.53 -18.69 2.57
CA HIS A 40 36.35 -20.03 3.15
C HIS A 40 37.02 -20.16 4.52
N ALA A 41 38.24 -19.64 4.68
CA ALA A 41 38.95 -19.67 5.96
C ALA A 41 38.24 -18.85 7.05
N ASN A 42 37.74 -17.66 6.72
CA ASN A 42 36.98 -16.83 7.66
C ASN A 42 35.64 -17.48 8.04
N ARG A 43 34.92 -18.06 7.07
CA ARG A 43 33.66 -18.79 7.33
C ARG A 43 33.88 -20.03 8.19
N ARG A 44 34.99 -20.74 8.02
CA ARG A 44 35.34 -21.90 8.85
C ARG A 44 35.69 -21.44 10.28
N ALA A 45 36.59 -20.46 10.40
CA ALA A 45 36.98 -19.92 11.70
C ALA A 45 35.80 -19.34 12.51
N LEU A 46 34.83 -18.73 11.83
CA LEU A 46 33.61 -18.24 12.46
C LEU A 46 32.72 -19.39 12.93
N ARG A 47 32.51 -20.41 12.10
CA ARG A 47 31.74 -21.61 12.48
C ARG A 47 32.36 -22.35 13.66
N ASP A 48 33.69 -22.51 13.65
CA ASP A 48 34.41 -23.17 14.75
C ASP A 48 34.27 -22.38 16.05
N PHE A 49 34.34 -21.04 15.96
CA PHE A 49 34.14 -20.14 17.10
C PHE A 49 32.70 -20.19 17.65
N GLU A 50 31.70 -20.15 16.76
CA GLU A 50 30.28 -20.26 17.13
C GLU A 50 29.96 -21.63 17.72
N SER A 51 30.53 -22.71 17.17
CA SER A 51 30.39 -24.07 17.70
C SER A 51 30.96 -24.20 19.10
N LYS A 52 32.13 -23.58 19.35
CA LYS A 52 32.74 -23.53 20.69
C LYS A 52 31.87 -22.76 21.69
N ILE A 53 31.33 -21.60 21.29
CA ILE A 53 30.38 -20.84 22.14
C ILE A 53 29.14 -21.67 22.45
N ALA A 54 28.60 -22.39 21.47
CA ALA A 54 27.42 -23.23 21.66
C ALA A 54 27.68 -24.38 22.65
N GLN A 55 28.84 -25.03 22.56
CA GLN A 55 29.26 -26.10 23.49
C GLN A 55 29.46 -25.57 24.92
N GLU A 56 30.05 -24.39 25.07
CA GLU A 56 30.34 -23.77 26.36
C GLU A 56 29.13 -23.04 26.97
N SER A 57 28.06 -22.80 26.20
CA SER A 57 26.90 -21.98 26.60
C SER A 57 26.19 -22.44 27.89
N ARG A 58 26.24 -23.75 28.18
CA ARG A 58 25.64 -24.34 29.39
C ARG A 58 26.43 -24.02 30.67
N HIS A 59 27.72 -23.72 30.55
CA HIS A 59 28.64 -23.55 31.69
C HIS A 59 29.24 -22.14 31.77
N ASN A 60 29.20 -21.38 30.66
CA ASN A 60 29.68 -20.00 30.59
C ASN A 60 28.67 -19.14 29.81
N THR A 61 27.62 -18.69 30.51
CA THR A 61 26.56 -17.85 29.94
C THR A 61 27.07 -16.48 29.50
N LYS A 62 28.16 -15.97 30.11
CA LYS A 62 28.72 -14.65 29.80
C LYS A 62 29.33 -14.57 28.40
N THR A 63 30.03 -15.59 27.93
CA THR A 63 30.61 -15.63 26.57
C THR A 63 29.52 -15.69 25.50
N PHE A 64 28.45 -16.44 25.75
CA PHE A 64 27.27 -16.49 24.89
C PHE A 64 26.59 -15.12 24.77
N TRP A 65 26.28 -14.48 25.91
CA TRP A 65 25.63 -13.16 25.89
C TRP A 65 26.51 -12.05 25.32
N ASN A 66 27.83 -12.08 25.55
CA ASN A 66 28.76 -11.16 24.89
C ASN A 66 28.75 -11.33 23.35
N TYR A 67 28.68 -12.57 22.86
CA TYR A 67 28.55 -12.85 21.44
C TYR A 67 27.22 -12.32 20.88
N VAL A 68 26.09 -12.60 21.54
CA VAL A 68 24.77 -12.08 21.15
C VAL A 68 24.75 -10.55 21.13
N SER A 69 25.30 -9.89 22.15
CA SER A 69 25.41 -8.44 22.22
C SER A 69 26.30 -7.87 21.10
N SER A 70 27.42 -8.52 20.78
CA SER A 70 28.29 -8.11 19.66
C SER A 70 27.62 -8.23 18.29
N ARG A 71 26.61 -9.11 18.15
CA ARG A 71 25.78 -9.25 16.95
C ARG A 71 24.61 -8.26 16.90
N ARG A 72 24.20 -7.71 18.06
CA ARG A 72 23.16 -6.67 18.17
C ARG A 72 23.68 -5.28 17.89
N VAL A 73 24.98 -5.03 18.09
CA VAL A 73 25.60 -3.76 17.67
C VAL A 73 25.63 -3.72 16.15
N VAL A 74 24.63 -3.05 15.58
CA VAL A 74 24.67 -2.61 14.19
C VAL A 74 25.91 -1.74 14.05
N LYS A 75 26.82 -2.08 13.14
CA LYS A 75 27.89 -1.16 12.77
C LYS A 75 27.24 0.10 12.21
N GLY A 76 27.40 1.25 12.88
CA GLY A 76 27.26 2.54 12.21
C GLY A 76 28.24 2.59 11.05
N SER A 77 27.92 3.10 9.86
CA SER A 77 27.04 4.22 9.57
C SER A 77 26.56 4.14 8.12
N ILE A 78 25.31 3.77 7.88
CA ILE A 78 24.54 4.51 6.86
C ILE A 78 24.03 5.72 7.64
N PRO A 79 24.29 6.96 7.19
CA PRO A 79 23.67 8.13 7.81
C PRO A 79 22.17 7.90 7.93
N ASP A 80 21.56 8.33 9.02
CA ASP A 80 20.11 8.33 9.09
C ASP A 80 19.58 9.12 7.90
N LEU A 81 18.61 8.54 7.17
CA LEU A 81 17.95 9.23 6.09
C LEU A 81 17.28 10.46 6.70
N GLN A 82 17.82 11.64 6.39
CA GLN A 82 17.18 12.91 6.77
C GLN A 82 15.84 12.98 6.05
N ASP A 83 14.75 13.33 6.74
CA ASP A 83 13.45 13.45 6.10
C ASP A 83 13.51 14.58 5.06
N PRO A 84 13.22 14.31 3.77
CA PRO A 84 13.18 15.38 2.77
C PRO A 84 12.10 16.41 3.07
N GLN A 85 11.07 16.06 3.84
CA GLN A 85 9.88 16.89 4.08
C GLN A 85 10.18 18.22 4.78
N ASP A 86 11.25 18.32 5.58
CA ASP A 86 11.59 19.55 6.30
C ASP A 86 11.84 20.75 5.35
N ASN A 87 12.16 20.49 4.08
CA ASN A 87 12.46 21.52 3.07
C ASN A 87 11.49 21.57 1.89
N LEU A 88 10.40 20.80 1.92
CA LEU A 88 9.40 20.75 0.85
C LEU A 88 8.18 21.62 1.21
N HIS A 89 7.65 22.36 0.25
CA HIS A 89 6.48 23.22 0.46
C HIS A 89 5.16 22.49 0.19
N ASN A 90 5.17 21.54 -0.74
CA ASN A 90 4.01 20.76 -1.12
C ASN A 90 3.86 19.49 -0.27
N PRO A 91 2.62 19.08 0.08
CA PRO A 91 2.36 17.80 0.73
C PRO A 91 3.04 16.66 -0.02
N THR A 92 3.79 15.85 0.72
CA THR A 92 4.55 14.72 0.18
C THR A 92 4.18 13.45 0.94
N LEU A 93 3.86 12.39 0.22
CA LEU A 93 3.56 11.07 0.77
C LEU A 93 4.62 10.08 0.29
N MET A 94 5.24 9.37 1.24
CA MET A 94 6.29 8.39 0.97
C MET A 94 5.85 7.01 1.46
N TYR A 95 6.09 5.99 0.65
CA TYR A 95 5.95 4.59 1.02
C TYR A 95 7.04 3.77 0.36
N ALA A 96 7.98 3.25 1.15
CA ALA A 96 9.20 2.63 0.63
C ALA A 96 9.90 3.55 -0.40
N ASP A 97 10.09 3.09 -1.64
CA ASP A 97 10.67 3.87 -2.74
C ASP A 97 9.65 4.78 -3.45
N ASP A 98 8.35 4.53 -3.30
CA ASP A 98 7.30 5.32 -3.93
C ASP A 98 7.09 6.65 -3.20
N THR A 99 7.45 7.76 -3.85
CA THR A 99 7.22 9.13 -3.35
C THR A 99 6.22 9.86 -4.24
N LYS A 100 5.29 10.60 -3.62
CA LYS A 100 4.25 11.38 -4.31
C LYS A 100 4.21 12.78 -3.75
N MET A 101 4.17 13.77 -4.63
CA MET A 101 4.13 15.18 -4.25
C MET A 101 2.88 15.81 -4.86
N PHE A 102 2.14 16.58 -4.08
CA PHE A 102 0.83 17.12 -4.48
C PHE A 102 0.87 18.64 -4.53
N SER A 103 0.48 19.23 -5.65
CA SER A 103 0.28 20.68 -5.74
C SER A 103 -1.20 21.02 -5.83
N LEU A 104 -1.71 21.64 -4.78
CA LEU A 104 -3.04 22.26 -4.77
C LEU A 104 -2.89 23.69 -5.30
N LYS A 105 -2.97 23.89 -6.62
CA LYS A 105 -2.99 25.24 -7.19
C LYS A 105 -4.42 25.60 -7.61
N LYS A 106 -5.02 26.56 -6.91
CA LYS A 106 -5.98 27.52 -7.48
C LYS A 106 -5.27 28.82 -7.89
N GLN A 107 -4.06 28.74 -8.44
CA GLN A 107 -3.37 29.96 -8.87
C GLN A 107 -4.02 30.49 -10.15
N ARG A 108 -4.91 31.45 -9.94
CA ARG A 108 -5.50 32.35 -10.93
C ARG A 108 -4.48 33.37 -11.47
N LEU A 109 -3.19 33.00 -11.50
CA LEU A 109 -2.12 33.79 -12.09
C LEU A 109 -1.61 33.03 -13.31
N ILE A 110 -2.35 33.21 -14.40
CA ILE A 110 -1.80 33.19 -15.74
C ILE A 110 -0.57 34.11 -15.67
N MET A 111 0.67 33.60 -15.85
CA MET A 111 1.92 34.32 -16.22
C MET A 111 3.21 33.74 -15.59
N ASP A 112 3.16 32.74 -14.70
CA ASP A 112 4.41 32.18 -14.15
C ASP A 112 5.08 31.18 -15.12
N PRO A 113 6.38 31.34 -15.47
CA PRO A 113 7.08 30.41 -16.35
C PRO A 113 7.18 29.00 -15.74
N PRO A 114 7.32 27.94 -16.57
CA PRO A 114 7.29 26.53 -16.15
C PRO A 114 8.18 26.19 -14.94
N ASN A 115 9.34 26.86 -14.85
CA ASN A 115 10.37 26.63 -13.86
C ASN A 115 10.15 27.33 -12.51
N THR A 116 9.04 28.07 -12.34
CA THR A 116 8.76 28.84 -11.11
C THR A 116 7.65 28.25 -10.25
N THR A 117 7.07 27.12 -10.66
CA THR A 117 6.06 26.46 -9.85
C THR A 117 6.68 25.89 -8.57
N THR A 118 5.98 26.04 -7.45
CA THR A 118 6.38 25.48 -6.15
C THR A 118 6.65 23.98 -6.24
N LEU A 119 5.90 23.24 -7.07
CA LEU A 119 6.11 21.81 -7.26
C LEU A 119 7.40 21.48 -8.03
N GLN A 120 7.75 22.25 -9.08
CA GLN A 120 9.03 22.07 -9.76
C GLN A 120 10.22 22.39 -8.85
N GLN A 121 10.10 23.42 -8.01
CA GLN A 121 11.12 23.76 -7.01
C GLN A 121 11.29 22.62 -6.00
N ASP A 122 10.19 22.07 -5.49
CA ASP A 122 10.22 20.95 -4.56
C ASP A 122 10.77 19.67 -5.22
N LEU A 123 10.47 19.40 -6.49
CA LEU A 123 11.10 18.30 -7.26
C LEU A 123 12.62 18.48 -7.35
N THR A 124 13.10 19.69 -7.64
CA THR A 124 14.54 19.99 -7.69
C THR A 124 15.21 19.84 -6.31
N ARG A 125 14.54 20.29 -5.25
CA ARG A 125 15.02 20.11 -3.86
C ARG A 125 15.06 18.64 -3.48
N PHE A 126 14.02 17.88 -3.81
CA PHE A 126 13.95 16.44 -3.57
C PHE A 126 15.05 15.69 -4.33
N GLN A 127 15.30 16.04 -5.60
CA GLN A 127 16.39 15.47 -6.37
C GLN A 127 17.77 15.79 -5.77
N SER A 128 17.98 17.03 -5.31
CA SER A 128 19.22 17.43 -4.63
C SER A 128 19.42 16.67 -3.31
N TRP A 129 18.35 16.53 -2.52
CA TRP A 129 18.35 15.72 -1.30
C TRP A 129 18.69 14.25 -1.61
N ALA A 130 18.04 13.64 -2.62
CA ALA A 130 18.29 12.26 -2.99
C ALA A 130 19.76 12.04 -3.38
N ASN A 131 20.33 12.94 -4.19
CA ASN A 131 21.74 12.92 -4.56
C ASN A 131 22.67 13.02 -3.33
N ASN A 132 22.36 13.92 -2.39
CA ASN A 132 23.12 14.07 -1.14
C ASN A 132 23.05 12.83 -0.26
N MET A 133 21.91 12.11 -0.27
CA MET A 133 21.72 10.85 0.45
C MET A 133 22.29 9.63 -0.31
N GLY A 134 22.82 9.81 -1.52
CA GLY A 134 23.29 8.71 -2.37
C GLY A 134 22.16 7.86 -2.97
N ILE A 135 20.94 8.39 -3.01
CA ILE A 135 19.76 7.75 -3.61
C ILE A 135 19.65 8.16 -5.06
N LYS A 136 19.67 7.17 -5.95
CA LYS A 136 19.48 7.39 -7.38
C LYS A 136 18.00 7.33 -7.74
N LEU A 137 17.43 8.47 -8.12
CA LEU A 137 16.06 8.53 -8.64
C LEU A 137 16.00 7.92 -10.04
N ASN A 138 14.82 7.45 -10.44
CA ASN A 138 14.55 6.95 -11.78
C ASN A 138 13.52 7.84 -12.49
N PRO A 139 13.96 8.93 -13.17
CA PRO A 139 13.06 9.87 -13.83
C PRO A 139 12.11 9.20 -14.84
N THR A 140 12.55 8.15 -15.53
CA THR A 140 11.71 7.43 -16.51
C THR A 140 10.52 6.70 -15.90
N LYS A 141 10.57 6.39 -14.59
CA LYS A 141 9.44 5.81 -13.86
C LYS A 141 8.56 6.88 -13.20
N CYS A 142 9.07 8.10 -13.05
CA CYS A 142 8.31 9.21 -12.51
C CYS A 142 7.26 9.65 -13.55
N LYS A 143 6.06 9.96 -13.07
CA LYS A 143 4.94 10.39 -13.90
C LYS A 143 4.20 11.52 -13.23
N THR A 144 3.60 12.38 -14.04
CA THR A 144 2.73 13.46 -13.60
C THR A 144 1.30 13.08 -13.92
N MET A 145 0.38 13.24 -12.96
CA MET A 145 -1.06 13.10 -13.20
C MET A 145 -1.76 14.41 -12.86
N HIS A 146 -2.49 14.95 -13.82
CA HIS A 146 -3.29 16.15 -13.63
C HIS A 146 -4.71 15.79 -13.21
N LEU A 147 -5.15 16.35 -12.08
CA LEU A 147 -6.49 16.17 -11.54
C LEU A 147 -7.27 17.48 -11.61
N GLY A 148 -8.55 17.39 -11.99
CA GLY A 148 -9.49 18.52 -12.01
C GLY A 148 -9.58 19.24 -13.36
N ARG A 149 -10.75 19.86 -13.62
CA ARG A 149 -11.06 20.50 -14.91
C ARG A 149 -10.29 21.81 -15.16
N SER A 150 -9.88 22.49 -14.09
CA SER A 150 -9.18 23.78 -14.13
C SER A 150 -7.67 23.61 -13.94
N ASN A 151 -7.13 22.40 -14.17
CA ASN A 151 -5.70 22.15 -14.05
C ASN A 151 -4.95 22.80 -15.22
N PRO A 152 -3.87 23.54 -14.98
CA PRO A 152 -3.11 24.21 -16.06
C PRO A 152 -2.27 23.24 -16.91
N LEU A 153 -2.26 21.94 -16.62
CA LEU A 153 -1.49 20.92 -17.34
C LEU A 153 0.01 21.24 -17.42
N GLN A 154 0.55 21.76 -16.31
CA GLN A 154 1.94 22.16 -16.20
C GLN A 154 2.88 20.96 -16.42
N GLU A 155 3.87 21.13 -17.29
CA GLU A 155 4.94 20.15 -17.46
C GLU A 155 6.02 20.30 -16.40
N TYR A 156 6.63 19.17 -16.03
CA TYR A 156 7.69 19.08 -15.03
C TYR A 156 8.91 18.33 -15.58
N THR A 157 10.07 18.68 -15.07
CA THR A 157 11.35 18.09 -15.48
C THR A 157 12.16 17.60 -14.29
N MET A 158 13.03 16.61 -14.54
CA MET A 158 14.04 16.13 -13.60
C MET A 158 15.38 15.97 -14.34
N LEU A 159 16.49 16.09 -13.63
CA LEU A 159 17.81 15.84 -14.21
C LEU A 159 18.12 14.34 -14.30
N LEU A 160 18.79 13.92 -15.36
CA LEU A 160 19.41 12.60 -15.49
C LEU A 160 20.85 12.63 -14.93
N ASP A 161 21.50 11.47 -14.85
CA ASP A 161 22.87 11.35 -14.30
C ASP A 161 23.91 12.15 -15.12
N ASP A 162 23.64 12.39 -16.39
CA ASP A 162 24.47 13.19 -17.31
C ASP A 162 24.14 14.70 -17.27
N ASN A 163 23.31 15.12 -16.30
CA ASN A 163 22.78 16.47 -16.15
C ASN A 163 21.88 16.95 -17.30
N THR A 164 21.39 16.05 -18.15
CA THR A 164 20.36 16.41 -19.14
C THR A 164 18.98 16.48 -18.50
N GLN A 165 18.11 17.35 -19.04
CA GLN A 165 16.73 17.48 -18.57
C GLN A 165 15.86 16.36 -19.17
N HIS A 166 15.14 15.66 -18.30
CA HIS A 166 14.12 14.68 -18.65
C HIS A 166 12.73 15.23 -18.32
N HIS A 167 11.87 15.30 -19.32
CA HIS A 167 10.46 15.65 -19.14
C HIS A 167 9.71 14.47 -18.50
N ILE A 168 9.09 14.72 -17.35
CA ILE A 168 8.28 13.72 -16.66
C ILE A 168 7.02 13.47 -17.50
N MET A 169 6.76 12.21 -17.84
CA MET A 169 5.62 11.84 -18.67
C MET A 169 4.29 12.11 -17.95
N THR A 170 3.36 12.74 -18.66
CA THR A 170 1.98 12.90 -18.20
C THR A 170 1.19 11.63 -18.41
N THR A 171 0.46 11.19 -17.39
CA THR A 171 -0.41 10.01 -17.43
C THR A 171 -1.84 10.35 -16.99
N THR A 172 -2.81 9.62 -17.54
CA THR A 172 -4.21 9.64 -17.09
C THR A 172 -4.53 8.54 -16.09
N GLU A 173 -3.62 7.58 -15.90
CA GLU A 173 -3.79 6.40 -15.05
C GLU A 173 -2.46 6.07 -14.36
N GLU A 174 -2.47 5.82 -13.06
CA GLU A 174 -1.28 5.34 -12.36
C GLU A 174 -1.62 4.35 -11.25
N LYS A 175 -0.75 3.35 -11.07
CA LYS A 175 -0.91 2.35 -10.01
C LYS A 175 -0.18 2.81 -8.75
N ASP A 176 -0.91 2.89 -7.66
CA ASP A 176 -0.39 3.26 -6.35
C ASP A 176 -0.81 2.24 -5.28
N LEU A 177 0.17 1.65 -4.58
CA LEU A 177 -0.05 0.64 -3.53
C LEU A 177 -1.04 -0.48 -3.92
N GLY A 178 -1.05 -0.85 -5.21
CA GLY A 178 -1.94 -1.88 -5.75
C GLY A 178 -3.28 -1.39 -6.31
N VAL A 179 -3.59 -0.09 -6.22
CA VAL A 179 -4.81 0.54 -6.74
C VAL A 179 -4.50 1.37 -7.97
N ILE A 180 -5.23 1.16 -9.06
CA ILE A 180 -5.10 2.02 -10.26
C ILE A 180 -6.00 3.24 -10.09
N VAL A 181 -5.40 4.43 -10.03
CA VAL A 181 -6.09 5.71 -9.95
C VAL A 181 -6.14 6.32 -11.34
N ASP A 182 -7.34 6.66 -11.83
CA ASP A 182 -7.52 7.44 -13.06
C ASP A 182 -7.75 8.92 -12.76
N SER A 183 -7.44 9.79 -13.72
CA SER A 183 -7.61 11.25 -13.58
C SER A 183 -9.06 11.68 -13.33
N GLY A 184 -10.03 10.85 -13.70
CA GLY A 184 -11.45 11.03 -13.41
C GLY A 184 -11.90 10.55 -12.03
N LEU A 185 -11.02 9.88 -11.27
CA LEU A 185 -11.31 9.23 -9.99
C LEU A 185 -12.51 8.28 -10.05
N THR A 186 -12.69 7.59 -11.18
CA THR A 186 -13.80 6.67 -11.41
C THR A 186 -13.52 5.25 -10.94
N PHE A 187 -12.25 4.85 -10.95
CA PHE A 187 -11.70 3.53 -10.65
C PHE A 187 -12.21 2.39 -11.54
N SER A 188 -12.91 2.69 -12.64
CA SER A 188 -13.47 1.66 -13.53
C SER A 188 -12.39 0.72 -14.09
N LYS A 189 -11.21 1.27 -14.45
CA LYS A 189 -10.06 0.46 -14.92
C LYS A 189 -9.54 -0.47 -13.84
N HIS A 190 -9.36 0.05 -12.61
CA HIS A 190 -8.93 -0.76 -11.46
C HIS A 190 -9.88 -1.92 -11.22
N ILE A 191 -11.18 -1.63 -11.18
CA ILE A 191 -12.22 -2.62 -10.93
C ILE A 191 -12.18 -3.71 -12.01
N GLN A 192 -12.12 -3.34 -13.29
CA GLN A 192 -12.05 -4.32 -14.36
C GLN A 192 -10.79 -5.19 -14.26
N THR A 193 -9.64 -4.61 -13.92
CA THR A 193 -8.40 -5.35 -13.68
C THR A 193 -8.56 -6.35 -12.53
N GLN A 194 -9.16 -5.95 -11.40
CA GLN A 194 -9.38 -6.85 -10.27
C GLN A 194 -10.42 -7.94 -10.58
N VAL A 195 -11.49 -7.61 -11.32
CA VAL A 195 -12.50 -8.56 -11.79
C VAL A 195 -11.86 -9.61 -12.71
N ASN A 196 -11.01 -9.19 -13.65
CA ASN A 196 -10.30 -10.10 -14.55
C ASN A 196 -9.35 -11.03 -13.77
N LYS A 197 -8.59 -10.47 -12.82
CA LYS A 197 -7.71 -11.25 -11.94
C LYS A 197 -8.48 -12.27 -11.11
N ALA A 198 -9.58 -11.85 -10.48
CA ALA A 198 -10.43 -12.72 -9.68
C ALA A 198 -11.07 -13.83 -10.54
N ASN A 199 -11.53 -13.51 -11.76
CA ASN A 199 -12.05 -14.50 -12.70
C ASN A 199 -10.99 -15.49 -13.19
N SER A 200 -9.74 -15.04 -13.40
CA SER A 200 -8.62 -15.92 -13.76
C SER A 200 -8.34 -16.94 -12.64
N VAL A 201 -8.26 -16.47 -11.39
CA VAL A 201 -8.13 -17.36 -10.21
C VAL A 201 -9.32 -18.31 -10.10
N LEU A 202 -10.54 -17.81 -10.31
CA LEU A 202 -11.75 -18.63 -10.29
C LEU A 202 -11.74 -19.70 -11.39
N GLY A 203 -11.22 -19.37 -12.58
CA GLY A 203 -11.02 -20.30 -13.68
C GLY A 203 -10.04 -21.40 -13.30
N ALA A 204 -8.91 -21.06 -12.68
CA ALA A 204 -7.94 -22.05 -12.20
C ALA A 204 -8.57 -23.01 -11.16
N ILE A 205 -9.36 -22.49 -10.22
CA ILE A 205 -10.12 -23.32 -9.26
C ILE A 205 -11.06 -24.27 -10.00
N LYS A 206 -11.85 -23.76 -10.94
CA LYS A 206 -12.80 -24.57 -11.73
C LYS A 206 -12.10 -25.70 -12.50
N HIS A 207 -10.91 -25.46 -13.05
CA HIS A 207 -10.16 -26.48 -13.79
C HIS A 207 -9.47 -27.51 -12.90
N THR A 208 -9.13 -27.14 -11.67
CA THR A 208 -8.42 -28.02 -10.73
C THR A 208 -9.36 -29.00 -10.03
N PHE A 209 -10.58 -28.57 -9.71
CA PHE A 209 -11.53 -29.36 -8.92
C PHE A 209 -12.75 -29.78 -9.76
N LYS A 210 -13.03 -31.09 -9.84
CA LYS A 210 -14.22 -31.61 -10.54
C LYS A 210 -15.52 -31.33 -9.80
N ALA A 211 -15.46 -31.32 -8.47
CA ALA A 211 -16.57 -31.03 -7.57
C ALA A 211 -16.02 -30.27 -6.37
N LEU A 212 -16.80 -29.31 -5.85
CA LEU A 212 -16.46 -28.55 -4.66
C LEU A 212 -17.61 -28.63 -3.68
N ASP A 213 -17.34 -29.16 -2.49
CA ASP A 213 -18.24 -29.02 -1.36
C ASP A 213 -18.21 -27.57 -0.82
N PRO A 214 -19.23 -27.15 -0.05
CA PRO A 214 -19.31 -25.80 0.50
C PRO A 214 -18.07 -25.37 1.30
N THR A 215 -17.47 -26.28 2.07
CA THR A 215 -16.35 -25.96 2.97
C THR A 215 -15.07 -25.68 2.16
N ALA A 216 -14.74 -26.58 1.23
CA ALA A 216 -13.60 -26.40 0.33
C ALA A 216 -13.75 -25.14 -0.53
N PHE A 217 -14.95 -24.94 -1.11
CA PHE A 217 -15.25 -23.73 -1.89
C PHE A 217 -15.05 -22.47 -1.06
N LEU A 218 -15.60 -22.39 0.15
CA LEU A 218 -15.49 -21.22 1.01
C LEU A 218 -14.04 -20.92 1.36
N SER A 219 -13.23 -21.95 1.64
CA SER A 219 -11.80 -21.79 1.92
C SER A 219 -11.07 -21.17 0.73
N LEU A 220 -11.23 -21.75 -0.47
CA LEU A 220 -10.58 -21.27 -1.71
C LEU A 220 -11.07 -19.89 -2.12
N TYR A 221 -12.39 -19.66 -2.12
CA TYR A 221 -12.98 -18.40 -2.52
C TYR A 221 -12.54 -17.25 -1.60
N LYS A 222 -12.60 -17.47 -0.27
CA LYS A 222 -12.28 -16.43 0.73
C LYS A 222 -10.79 -16.11 0.79
N SER A 223 -9.91 -17.05 0.43
CA SER A 223 -8.45 -16.88 0.48
C SER A 223 -7.83 -16.44 -0.84
N LEU A 224 -8.36 -16.86 -1.99
CA LEU A 224 -7.72 -16.62 -3.29
C LEU A 224 -8.49 -15.64 -4.18
N VAL A 225 -9.82 -15.72 -4.20
CA VAL A 225 -10.64 -14.90 -5.12
C VAL A 225 -11.02 -13.58 -4.49
N ARG A 226 -11.70 -13.65 -3.33
CA ARG A 226 -12.30 -12.51 -2.64
C ARG A 226 -11.31 -11.41 -2.25
N PRO A 227 -10.05 -11.69 -1.84
CA PRO A 227 -9.10 -10.61 -1.50
C PRO A 227 -8.82 -9.66 -2.66
N ASN A 228 -8.83 -10.13 -3.91
CA ASN A 228 -8.67 -9.25 -5.08
C ASN A 228 -9.84 -8.25 -5.22
N LEU A 229 -11.03 -8.61 -4.74
CA LEU A 229 -12.24 -7.79 -4.82
C LEU A 229 -12.46 -6.91 -3.58
N ASP A 230 -11.84 -7.25 -2.45
CA ASP A 230 -12.00 -6.52 -1.18
C ASP A 230 -10.82 -5.56 -0.89
N TYR A 231 -9.62 -5.82 -1.44
CA TYR A 231 -8.43 -5.03 -1.14
C TYR A 231 -8.62 -3.55 -1.46
N ALA A 232 -8.37 -2.69 -0.47
CA ALA A 232 -8.49 -1.23 -0.57
C ALA A 232 -9.86 -0.73 -1.07
N SER A 233 -10.93 -1.51 -0.93
CA SER A 233 -12.27 -1.18 -1.45
C SER A 233 -12.82 0.15 -0.97
N VAL A 234 -12.38 0.58 0.22
CA VAL A 234 -12.73 1.86 0.82
C VAL A 234 -12.30 3.05 -0.05
N ILE A 235 -11.19 2.91 -0.79
CA ILE A 235 -10.66 3.95 -1.67
C ILE A 235 -11.43 4.00 -2.99
N TRP A 236 -11.60 2.86 -3.64
CA TRP A 236 -12.06 2.78 -5.04
C TRP A 236 -13.54 2.40 -5.21
N SER A 237 -14.29 2.23 -4.11
CA SER A 237 -15.67 1.74 -4.09
C SER A 237 -16.48 2.27 -5.30
N PRO A 238 -17.10 1.40 -6.13
CA PRO A 238 -17.68 1.79 -7.41
C PRO A 238 -18.86 2.75 -7.27
N LYS A 239 -18.84 3.82 -8.09
CA LYS A 239 -20.00 4.70 -8.30
C LYS A 239 -21.00 4.08 -9.28
N LEU A 240 -20.48 3.56 -10.39
CA LEU A 240 -21.29 3.13 -11.52
C LEU A 240 -21.91 1.75 -11.28
N LYS A 241 -23.17 1.61 -11.67
CA LYS A 241 -23.90 0.35 -11.52
C LYS A 241 -23.25 -0.81 -12.27
N ARG A 242 -22.76 -0.56 -13.48
CA ARG A 242 -22.00 -1.54 -14.29
C ARG A 242 -20.80 -2.12 -13.53
N ASP A 243 -20.08 -1.29 -12.76
CA ASP A 243 -18.86 -1.70 -12.07
C ASP A 243 -19.21 -2.49 -10.80
N LYS A 244 -20.29 -2.10 -10.11
CA LYS A 244 -20.87 -2.88 -9.00
C LYS A 244 -21.31 -4.26 -9.47
N ASP A 245 -22.01 -4.32 -10.60
CA ASP A 245 -22.51 -5.57 -11.19
C ASP A 245 -21.37 -6.48 -11.65
N ALA A 246 -20.32 -5.91 -12.26
CA ALA A 246 -19.12 -6.66 -12.65
C ALA A 246 -18.45 -7.37 -11.46
N LEU A 247 -18.33 -6.68 -10.32
CA LEU A 247 -17.80 -7.27 -9.08
C LEU A 247 -18.72 -8.38 -8.57
N GLU A 248 -20.02 -8.10 -8.42
CA GLU A 248 -20.98 -9.05 -7.87
C GLU A 248 -21.11 -10.29 -8.76
N TYR A 249 -20.96 -10.12 -10.09
CA TYR A 249 -21.02 -11.22 -11.04
C TYR A 249 -19.91 -12.25 -10.81
N VAL A 250 -18.73 -11.85 -10.31
CA VAL A 250 -17.66 -12.80 -9.93
C VAL A 250 -18.15 -13.72 -8.80
N GLN A 251 -18.76 -13.18 -7.74
CA GLN A 251 -19.32 -13.99 -6.65
C GLN A 251 -20.50 -14.83 -7.13
N ARG A 252 -21.37 -14.28 -8.00
CA ARG A 252 -22.49 -15.02 -8.60
C ARG A 252 -22.01 -16.22 -9.42
N ARG A 253 -20.92 -16.08 -10.19
CA ARG A 253 -20.30 -17.19 -10.92
C ARG A 253 -19.61 -18.18 -9.98
N ALA A 254 -18.90 -17.68 -8.98
CA ALA A 254 -18.15 -18.53 -8.05
C ALA A 254 -19.07 -19.47 -7.27
N THR A 255 -20.17 -18.95 -6.72
CA THR A 255 -21.12 -19.74 -5.93
C THR A 255 -21.81 -20.86 -6.73
N ARG A 256 -21.86 -20.76 -8.08
CA ARG A 256 -22.37 -21.83 -8.95
C ARG A 256 -21.45 -23.04 -9.04
N LEU A 257 -20.17 -22.91 -8.68
CA LEU A 257 -19.21 -24.02 -8.73
C LEU A 257 -19.43 -25.05 -7.61
N VAL A 258 -20.20 -24.69 -6.58
CA VAL A 258 -20.51 -25.60 -5.48
C VAL A 258 -21.51 -26.64 -5.94
N THR A 259 -21.19 -27.91 -5.69
CA THR A 259 -22.05 -29.04 -6.06
C THR A 259 -23.42 -28.90 -5.42
N GLY A 260 -24.49 -29.06 -6.21
CA GLY A 260 -25.88 -28.95 -5.75
C GLY A 260 -26.43 -27.52 -5.61
N LEU A 261 -25.63 -26.47 -5.87
CA LEU A 261 -26.07 -25.08 -5.77
C LEU A 261 -26.28 -24.38 -7.13
N SER A 262 -25.86 -24.99 -8.24
CA SER A 262 -25.90 -24.37 -9.57
C SER A 262 -27.31 -23.94 -10.01
N GLY A 263 -28.34 -24.75 -9.72
CA GLY A 263 -29.74 -24.50 -10.08
C GLY A 263 -30.48 -23.53 -9.15
N LYS A 264 -29.92 -23.20 -7.98
CA LYS A 264 -30.54 -22.27 -7.02
C LYS A 264 -30.41 -20.81 -7.46
N SER A 265 -31.29 -19.96 -6.94
CA SER A 265 -31.20 -18.51 -7.10
C SER A 265 -29.88 -17.98 -6.50
N TYR A 266 -29.48 -16.76 -6.87
CA TYR A 266 -28.25 -16.20 -6.29
C TYR A 266 -28.39 -15.98 -4.78
N GLU A 267 -29.54 -15.49 -4.32
CA GLU A 267 -29.81 -15.26 -2.89
C GLU A 267 -29.83 -16.56 -2.10
N GLU A 268 -30.44 -17.62 -2.62
CA GLU A 268 -30.46 -18.93 -1.98
C GLU A 268 -29.06 -19.52 -1.84
N ARG A 269 -28.19 -19.33 -2.86
CA ARG A 269 -26.78 -19.73 -2.77
C ARG A 269 -26.04 -18.95 -1.69
N LEU A 270 -26.26 -17.64 -1.60
CA LEU A 270 -25.64 -16.79 -0.57
C LEU A 270 -26.07 -17.21 0.84
N LEU A 271 -27.37 -17.50 1.04
CA LEU A 271 -27.89 -18.01 2.31
C LEU A 271 -27.30 -19.38 2.66
N THR A 272 -27.25 -20.31 1.70
CA THR A 272 -26.70 -21.67 1.92
C THR A 272 -25.21 -21.63 2.28
N LEU A 273 -24.46 -20.68 1.71
CA LEU A 273 -23.01 -20.55 1.92
C LEU A 273 -22.64 -19.56 3.03
N GLU A 274 -23.63 -18.94 3.68
CA GLU A 274 -23.46 -17.84 4.64
C GLU A 274 -22.56 -16.71 4.10
N LEU A 275 -22.68 -16.43 2.80
CA LEU A 275 -21.99 -15.32 2.14
C LEU A 275 -22.93 -14.13 2.04
N THR A 276 -22.41 -12.94 2.32
CA THR A 276 -23.12 -11.69 2.02
C THR A 276 -22.80 -11.22 0.60
N THR A 277 -23.61 -10.32 0.05
CA THR A 277 -23.26 -9.62 -1.21
C THR A 277 -21.92 -8.90 -1.08
N LEU A 278 -21.20 -8.70 -2.18
CA LEU A 278 -19.95 -7.95 -2.14
C LEU A 278 -20.21 -6.46 -1.86
N GLU A 279 -21.37 -5.92 -2.28
CA GLU A 279 -21.77 -4.56 -1.93
C GLU A 279 -21.90 -4.37 -0.42
N PHE A 280 -22.59 -5.28 0.27
CA PHE A 280 -22.70 -5.26 1.72
C PHE A 280 -21.33 -5.35 2.41
N ARG A 281 -20.42 -6.16 1.86
CA ARG A 281 -19.04 -6.29 2.40
C ARG A 281 -18.26 -4.99 2.30
N ARG A 282 -18.33 -4.29 1.16
CA ARG A 282 -17.68 -2.98 0.97
C ARG A 282 -18.23 -1.95 1.95
N GLN A 283 -19.56 -1.85 2.05
CA GLN A 283 -20.21 -0.96 3.02
C GLN A 283 -19.77 -1.26 4.47
N ARG A 284 -19.61 -2.53 4.83
CA ARG A 284 -19.09 -2.91 6.14
C ARG A 284 -17.63 -2.50 6.32
N ALA A 285 -16.78 -2.65 5.31
CA ALA A 285 -15.40 -2.19 5.34
C ALA A 285 -15.33 -0.66 5.54
N ASP A 286 -16.20 0.09 4.87
CA ASP A 286 -16.31 1.53 5.00
C ASP A 286 -16.62 1.95 6.45
N MET A 287 -17.56 1.26 7.11
CA MET A 287 -17.90 1.55 8.52
C MET A 287 -16.76 1.24 9.48
N ILE A 288 -16.04 0.14 9.24
CA ILE A 288 -14.87 -0.21 10.06
C ILE A 288 -13.77 0.83 9.88
N GLN A 289 -13.53 1.28 8.65
CA GLN A 289 -12.56 2.34 8.39
C GLN A 289 -12.99 3.65 9.05
N MET A 290 -14.26 4.04 8.92
CA MET A 290 -14.79 5.26 9.53
C MET A 290 -14.64 5.24 11.05
N PHE A 291 -14.96 4.12 11.69
CA PHE A 291 -14.78 3.94 13.14
C PHE A 291 -13.34 4.22 13.57
N LYS A 292 -12.36 3.63 12.87
CA LYS A 292 -10.95 3.83 13.20
C LYS A 292 -10.51 5.28 13.08
N LEU A 293 -10.95 5.97 12.02
CA LEU A 293 -10.59 7.36 11.77
C LEU A 293 -11.23 8.31 12.79
N VAL A 294 -12.51 8.12 13.10
CA VAL A 294 -13.24 8.95 14.07
C VAL A 294 -12.71 8.78 15.49
N HIS A 295 -12.24 7.58 15.85
CA HIS A 295 -11.69 7.28 17.17
C HIS A 295 -10.16 7.46 17.25
N GLY A 296 -9.51 8.00 16.21
CA GLY A 296 -8.06 8.23 16.20
C GLY A 296 -7.20 6.96 16.27
N LEU A 297 -7.75 5.80 15.89
CA LEU A 297 -7.00 4.53 15.83
C LEU A 297 -6.13 4.43 14.58
N GLU A 298 -6.47 5.21 13.56
CA GLU A 298 -5.66 5.42 12.37
C GLU A 298 -5.65 6.92 12.08
N GLU A 299 -4.46 7.46 11.88
CA GLU A 299 -4.30 8.82 11.42
C GLU A 299 -4.51 8.83 9.91
N LEU A 300 -5.62 9.43 9.48
CA LEU A 300 -5.58 10.07 8.19
C LEU A 300 -4.60 11.24 8.36
N ASN A 301 -3.70 11.45 7.41
CA ASN A 301 -2.75 12.57 7.48
C ASN A 301 -3.27 13.85 6.77
N PRO A 302 -4.49 14.38 6.99
CA PRO A 302 -4.82 15.70 6.52
C PRO A 302 -4.58 16.66 7.68
N ALA A 303 -3.47 17.40 7.59
CA ALA A 303 -3.58 18.78 7.97
C ALA A 303 -4.88 19.35 7.36
N PRO A 304 -5.61 20.22 8.09
CA PRO A 304 -6.72 20.96 7.50
C PRO A 304 -6.28 21.49 6.14
N CYS A 305 -7.14 21.43 5.13
CA CYS A 305 -6.81 21.96 3.81
C CYS A 305 -6.16 23.33 3.99
N SER A 306 -4.91 23.49 3.58
CA SER A 306 -4.13 24.69 3.88
C SER A 306 -4.78 25.96 3.33
N GLU A 307 -5.62 25.83 2.31
CA GLU A 307 -6.38 26.93 1.70
C GLU A 307 -7.68 27.28 2.44
N CYS A 308 -8.42 26.30 2.98
CA CYS A 308 -9.78 26.54 3.50
C CYS A 308 -10.02 26.03 4.93
N GLY A 309 -8.99 25.47 5.58
CA GLY A 309 -9.05 24.92 6.93
C GLY A 309 -9.98 23.72 7.09
N ARG A 310 -10.51 23.16 5.98
CA ARG A 310 -11.46 22.04 6.06
C ARG A 310 -10.73 20.72 6.27
N MET A 311 -11.18 19.96 7.25
CA MET A 311 -10.77 18.58 7.45
C MET A 311 -11.46 17.66 6.45
N ILE A 312 -10.81 16.55 6.11
CA ILE A 312 -11.40 15.52 5.25
C ILE A 312 -12.62 14.88 5.91
N ILE A 313 -12.60 14.71 7.23
CA ILE A 313 -13.73 14.27 8.06
C ILE A 313 -14.03 15.40 9.06
N GLN A 314 -15.27 15.90 9.06
CA GLN A 314 -15.70 17.00 9.92
C GLN A 314 -16.83 16.53 10.84
N PRO A 315 -16.73 16.75 12.17
CA PRO A 315 -17.85 16.57 13.06
C PRO A 315 -19.04 17.47 12.66
N ALA A 316 -20.26 16.98 12.80
CA ALA A 316 -21.44 17.78 12.55
C ALA A 316 -21.61 18.83 13.67
N LEU A 317 -21.57 20.12 13.33
CA LEU A 317 -21.70 21.22 14.29
C LEU A 317 -23.11 21.36 14.90
N ASN A 318 -24.13 20.78 14.26
CA ASN A 318 -25.52 20.91 14.70
C ASN A 318 -25.96 19.72 15.56
N VAL A 319 -26.00 19.97 16.87
CA VAL A 319 -26.48 19.10 17.95
C VAL A 319 -28.02 19.09 18.00
N ASN A 320 -28.69 18.80 16.88
CA ASN A 320 -30.10 18.42 17.00
C ASN A 320 -30.13 17.06 17.72
N ASN A 321 -30.90 16.96 18.82
CA ASN A 321 -31.06 15.79 19.73
C ASN A 321 -31.47 14.45 19.06
N ARG A 322 -31.41 14.34 17.73
CA ARG A 322 -31.71 13.13 16.97
C ARG A 322 -30.41 12.57 16.41
N GLY A 323 -29.92 11.47 16.98
CA GLY A 323 -28.76 10.73 16.47
C GLY A 323 -27.75 10.34 17.55
N HIS A 324 -26.50 10.15 17.14
CA HIS A 324 -25.38 9.79 18.00
C HIS A 324 -24.31 10.89 18.04
N ASP A 325 -23.45 10.87 19.07
CA ASP A 325 -22.46 11.94 19.33
C ASP A 325 -21.37 12.04 18.26
N PHE A 326 -21.05 10.92 17.60
CA PHE A 326 -20.01 10.83 16.57
C PHE A 326 -20.47 11.25 15.16
N LYS A 327 -21.50 12.07 15.03
CA LYS A 327 -22.04 12.45 13.72
C LYS A 327 -21.06 13.28 12.90
N LEU A 328 -21.07 13.04 11.60
CA LEU A 328 -20.18 13.70 10.65
C LEU A 328 -20.96 14.58 9.67
N GLN A 329 -20.38 15.71 9.29
CA GLN A 329 -20.93 16.60 8.28
C GLN A 329 -20.85 15.94 6.90
N ILE A 330 -21.98 15.87 6.19
CA ILE A 330 -22.01 15.41 4.80
C ILE A 330 -21.42 16.52 3.92
N GLN A 331 -20.36 16.20 3.17
CA GLN A 331 -19.77 17.13 2.21
C GLN A 331 -20.60 17.16 0.91
N HIS A 332 -21.03 18.35 0.50
CA HIS A 332 -21.93 18.58 -0.64
C HIS A 332 -21.24 19.25 -1.85
N GLU A 333 -19.99 18.90 -2.12
CA GLU A 333 -19.28 19.46 -3.29
C GLU A 333 -19.45 18.54 -4.52
N PRO A 334 -20.10 19.01 -5.60
CA PRO A 334 -20.17 18.27 -6.84
C PRO A 334 -18.80 18.21 -7.50
N GLY A 335 -18.34 17.02 -7.88
CA GLY A 335 -17.07 16.87 -8.59
C GLY A 335 -16.56 15.44 -8.69
N PRO A 336 -15.32 15.24 -9.16
CA PRO A 336 -14.70 13.91 -9.26
C PRO A 336 -14.67 13.15 -7.93
N ARG A 337 -14.64 13.86 -6.80
CA ARG A 337 -14.70 13.29 -5.44
C ARG A 337 -16.12 12.91 -4.97
N ASP A 338 -17.11 12.99 -5.85
CA ASP A 338 -18.51 12.72 -5.55
C ASP A 338 -18.75 11.36 -4.91
N ASN A 339 -17.93 10.35 -5.23
CA ASN A 339 -18.05 9.01 -4.67
C ASN A 339 -16.92 8.66 -3.72
N SER A 340 -16.17 9.66 -3.25
CA SER A 340 -15.09 9.44 -2.27
C SER A 340 -15.62 8.79 -0.99
N PHE A 341 -14.73 8.06 -0.32
CA PHE A 341 -14.99 7.40 0.97
C PHE A 341 -15.77 8.29 1.94
N THR A 342 -15.26 9.51 2.18
CA THR A 342 -15.85 10.42 3.16
C THR A 342 -17.27 10.85 2.82
N ARG A 343 -17.68 10.78 1.55
CA ARG A 343 -19.04 11.12 1.16
C ARG A 343 -19.99 9.93 1.29
N HIS A 344 -19.66 8.80 0.68
CA HIS A 344 -20.59 7.66 0.64
C HIS A 344 -20.67 6.94 1.99
N ALA A 345 -19.56 6.88 2.76
CA ALA A 345 -19.55 6.24 4.07
C ALA A 345 -20.26 7.09 5.13
N THR A 346 -20.11 8.42 5.10
CA THR A 346 -20.73 9.32 6.11
C THR A 346 -22.23 9.15 6.21
N LYS A 347 -22.92 8.92 5.08
CA LYS A 347 -24.36 8.65 5.09
C LYS A 347 -24.67 7.43 5.97
N ASN A 348 -24.03 6.28 5.69
CA ASN A 348 -24.25 5.05 6.45
C ASN A 348 -23.82 5.19 7.91
N TRP A 349 -22.73 5.91 8.17
CA TRP A 349 -22.23 6.18 9.52
C TRP A 349 -23.25 6.92 10.38
N ASN A 350 -23.81 8.02 9.87
CA ASN A 350 -24.78 8.86 10.59
C ASN A 350 -26.13 8.15 10.88
N TRP A 351 -26.40 7.02 10.23
CA TRP A 351 -27.58 6.18 10.48
C TRP A 351 -27.34 5.10 11.55
N LEU A 352 -26.10 4.94 12.03
CA LEU A 352 -25.80 3.96 13.08
C LEU A 352 -26.38 4.38 14.44
N THR A 353 -26.56 3.42 15.34
CA THR A 353 -27.00 3.70 16.71
C THR A 353 -25.86 4.20 17.61
N GLN A 354 -26.20 4.93 18.67
CA GLN A 354 -25.24 5.35 19.71
C GLN A 354 -24.47 4.14 20.29
N ASP A 355 -25.14 3.02 20.56
CA ASP A 355 -24.49 1.80 21.07
C ASP A 355 -23.40 1.32 20.10
N THR A 356 -23.70 1.24 18.79
CA THR A 356 -22.74 0.79 17.79
C THR A 356 -21.54 1.71 17.69
N VAL A 357 -21.73 3.03 17.57
CA VAL A 357 -20.61 3.96 17.39
C VAL A 357 -19.76 4.14 18.65
N SER A 358 -20.35 4.01 19.85
CA SER A 358 -19.65 4.13 21.15
C SER A 358 -18.91 2.86 21.56
N ALA A 359 -18.50 2.03 20.59
CA ALA A 359 -17.69 0.86 20.88
C ALA A 359 -16.30 1.26 21.36
N ASN A 360 -15.81 0.61 22.40
CA ASN A 360 -14.49 0.88 22.97
C ASN A 360 -13.32 0.29 22.15
N CYS A 361 -13.60 -0.60 21.19
CA CYS A 361 -12.60 -1.15 20.31
C CYS A 361 -13.20 -1.66 18.99
N VAL A 362 -12.34 -1.87 17.99
CA VAL A 362 -12.73 -2.30 16.64
C VAL A 362 -13.50 -3.63 16.65
N ASN A 363 -13.16 -4.57 17.53
CA ASN A 363 -13.84 -5.87 17.59
C ASN A 363 -15.26 -5.74 18.15
N ILE A 364 -15.46 -4.93 19.18
CA ILE A 364 -16.79 -4.65 19.73
C ILE A 364 -17.64 -3.91 18.70
N PHE A 365 -17.06 -2.92 18.01
CA PHE A 365 -17.72 -2.22 16.89
C PHE A 365 -18.18 -3.19 15.82
N LYS A 366 -17.28 -4.08 15.34
CA LYS A 366 -17.60 -5.10 14.33
C LYS A 366 -18.78 -5.98 14.76
N ASN A 367 -18.85 -6.37 16.03
CA ASN A 367 -19.92 -7.23 16.55
C ASN A 367 -21.26 -6.47 16.65
N ARG A 368 -21.26 -5.25 17.18
CA ARG A 368 -22.45 -4.39 17.24
C ARG A 368 -22.99 -4.07 15.84
N LEU A 369 -22.11 -3.70 14.91
CA LEU A 369 -22.45 -3.48 13.50
C LEU A 369 -23.07 -4.72 12.85
N THR A 370 -22.57 -5.93 13.15
CA THR A 370 -23.15 -7.18 12.64
C THR A 370 -24.57 -7.40 13.16
N LYS A 371 -24.84 -7.08 14.43
CA LYS A 371 -26.18 -7.19 15.03
C LYS A 371 -27.13 -6.17 14.40
N GLU A 372 -26.71 -4.91 14.33
CA GLU A 372 -27.52 -3.82 13.81
C GLU A 372 -27.88 -4.02 12.33
N TRP A 373 -26.93 -4.50 11.52
CA TRP A 373 -27.15 -4.74 10.09
C TRP A 373 -27.68 -6.13 9.78
N LYS A 374 -28.13 -6.89 10.79
CA LYS A 374 -28.55 -8.29 10.59
C LYS A 374 -29.64 -8.42 9.52
N ASN A 375 -30.59 -7.48 9.52
CA ASN A 375 -31.80 -7.48 8.70
C ASN A 375 -31.73 -6.53 7.49
N LYS A 376 -30.55 -5.99 7.16
CA LYS A 376 -30.42 -5.16 5.95
C LYS A 376 -30.69 -5.99 4.70
N PRO A 377 -31.60 -5.58 3.80
CA PRO A 377 -31.95 -6.37 2.63
C PRO A 377 -30.74 -6.61 1.71
N GLU A 378 -29.84 -5.63 1.60
CA GLU A 378 -28.63 -5.70 0.77
C GLU A 378 -27.67 -6.80 1.22
N ARG A 379 -27.84 -7.35 2.43
CA ARG A 379 -27.01 -8.42 2.96
C ARG A 379 -27.02 -9.65 2.07
N TYR A 380 -28.18 -10.03 1.55
CA TYR A 380 -28.36 -11.20 0.68
C TYR A 380 -29.05 -10.88 -0.65
N HIS A 381 -29.74 -9.74 -0.76
CA HIS A 381 -30.42 -9.33 -1.98
C HIS A 381 -29.59 -8.33 -2.78
N TYR A 382 -29.23 -8.70 -4.00
CA TYR A 382 -28.54 -7.83 -4.94
C TYR A 382 -29.34 -7.69 -6.22
N ARG A 383 -29.69 -6.45 -6.60
CA ARG A 383 -30.43 -6.16 -7.83
C ARG A 383 -29.46 -5.91 -8.98
N PHE A 384 -29.32 -6.83 -9.92
CA PHE A 384 -28.52 -6.61 -11.13
C PHE A 384 -29.24 -5.66 -12.11
N SER A 385 -28.49 -4.87 -12.87
CA SER A 385 -29.00 -4.25 -14.08
C SER A 385 -29.16 -5.34 -15.14
N TYR A 386 -30.38 -5.53 -15.63
CA TYR A 386 -30.70 -6.43 -16.73
C TYR A 386 -30.65 -5.70 -18.06
#